data_AF-A0A502STH2-F1
#
_entry.id   AF-A0A502STH2-F1
#
_cell.length_a   1.000
_cell.length_b   1.000
_cell.length_c   1.000
_cell.angle_alpha   90.00
_cell.angle_beta   90.00
_cell.angle_gamma   90.00
#
_symmetry.space_group_name_H-M   'P 1'
#
loop_
_entity.id
_entity.type
_entity.pdbx_description
1 polymer ?
#
loop_
_entity_poly.entity_id
_entity_poly.type
_entity_poly.pdbx_seq_one_letter_code
_entity_poly.pdbx_strand_id
1 'polypeptide(L)' 'MSAFTVRLPDETVAKLDQLAEKVNRSRSYVAAQAIEDYVAREEWQLAEIEAGLDEADRGEFAREKDLARVIAKYVKPER' A
#
# COMPACT_ATOMS: atom_id res chain seq x y z
N MET A 1 4.81 -21.50 9.10
CA MET A 1 4.08 -21.24 7.85
C MET A 1 2.79 -22.05 7.87
N SER A 2 1.68 -21.40 7.56
CA SER A 2 0.36 -22.03 7.45
C SER A 2 -0.04 -22.08 5.99
N ALA A 3 -0.63 -23.19 5.54
CA ALA A 3 -1.11 -23.32 4.17
C ALA A 3 -2.60 -22.97 4.11
N PHE A 4 -3.01 -22.30 3.04
CA PHE A 4 -4.40 -22.03 2.73
C PHE A 4 -4.64 -22.13 1.22
N THR A 5 -5.89 -22.29 0.81
CA THR A 5 -6.26 -22.40 -0.61
C THR A 5 -6.85 -21.09 -1.09
N VAL A 6 -6.29 -20.54 -2.16
CA VAL A 6 -6.82 -19.38 -2.88
C VAL A 6 -7.45 -19.82 -4.19
N ARG A 7 -8.57 -19.19 -4.55
CA ARG A 7 -9.18 -19.34 -5.88
C ARG A 7 -8.76 -18.15 -6.73
N LEU A 8 -8.17 -18.44 -7.88
CA LEU A 8 -7.74 -17.45 -8.85
C LEU A 8 -8.37 -17.77 -10.20
N PRO A 9 -8.67 -16.77 -11.05
CA PRO A 9 -9.04 -17.00 -12.44
C PRO A 9 -7.94 -17.79 -13.17
N ASP A 10 -8.33 -18.66 -14.11
CA ASP A 10 -7.39 -19.50 -14.87
C ASP A 10 -6.32 -18.67 -15.59
N GLU A 11 -6.70 -17.51 -16.12
CA GLU A 11 -5.76 -16.58 -16.76
C GLU A 11 -4.68 -16.09 -15.79
N THR A 12 -5.05 -15.81 -14.53
CA THR A 12 -4.10 -15.40 -13.49
C THR A 12 -3.15 -16.53 -13.13
N VAL A 13 -3.66 -17.77 -13.04
CA VAL A 13 -2.83 -18.96 -12.79
C VAL A 13 -1.81 -19.14 -13.91
N ALA A 14 -2.22 -19.02 -15.17
CA ALA A 14 -1.32 -19.14 -16.33
C ALA A 14 -0.22 -18.06 -16.32
N LYS A 15 -0.55 -16.80 -15.99
CA LYS A 15 0.45 -15.72 -15.85
C LYS A 15 1.42 -16.00 -14.71
N LEU A 16 0.92 -16.53 -13.59
CA LEU A 16 1.75 -16.86 -12.43
C LEU A 16 2.72 -18.02 -12.73
N ASP A 17 2.26 -19.05 -13.46
CA ASP A 17 3.09 -20.16 -13.91
C ASP A 17 4.25 -19.67 -14.80
N GLN A 18 3.95 -18.84 -15.81
CA GLN A 18 4.96 -18.25 -16.69
C GLN A 18 5.96 -17.37 -15.92
N LEU A 19 5.48 -16.60 -14.93
CA LEU A 19 6.35 -15.77 -14.11
C LEU A 19 7.30 -16.64 -13.28
N ALA A 20 6.77 -17.68 -12.62
CA ALA A 20 7.52 -18.59 -11.78
C ALA A 20 8.65 -19.30 -12.55
N GLU A 21 8.38 -19.74 -13.79
CA GLU A 21 9.39 -20.29 -14.69
C GLU A 21 10.51 -19.28 -14.98
N LYS A 22 10.17 -18.04 -15.34
CA LYS A 22 11.14 -16.99 -15.69
C LYS A 22 12.04 -16.60 -14.52
N VAL A 23 11.52 -16.63 -13.30
CA VAL A 23 12.29 -16.29 -12.09
C VAL A 23 12.93 -17.51 -11.43
N ASN A 24 12.79 -18.69 -12.02
CA ASN A 24 13.29 -19.97 -11.50
C ASN A 24 12.87 -20.21 -10.03
N ARG A 25 11.55 -20.11 -9.78
CA ARG A 25 10.92 -20.37 -8.48
C ARG A 25 9.65 -21.20 -8.66
N SER A 26 9.16 -21.78 -7.56
CA SER A 26 7.87 -22.48 -7.60
C SER A 26 6.71 -21.48 -7.65
N ARG A 27 5.58 -21.89 -8.22
CA ARG A 27 4.34 -21.10 -8.20
C ARG A 27 3.96 -20.66 -6.79
N SER A 28 4.06 -21.57 -5.81
CA SER A 28 3.73 -21.29 -4.42
C SER A 28 4.66 -20.23 -3.79
N TYR A 29 5.94 -20.23 -4.15
CA TYR A 29 6.88 -19.20 -3.70
C TYR A 29 6.49 -17.83 -4.23
N VAL A 30 6.21 -17.72 -5.54
CA VAL A 30 5.82 -16.43 -6.15
C VAL A 30 4.49 -15.94 -5.59
N ALA A 31 3.52 -16.84 -5.38
CA ALA A 31 2.25 -16.49 -4.75
C ALA A 31 2.44 -15.98 -3.32
N ALA A 32 3.24 -16.68 -2.50
CA ALA A 32 3.51 -16.26 -1.12
C ALA A 32 4.19 -14.89 -1.09
N GLN A 33 5.22 -14.69 -1.91
CA GLN A 33 5.93 -13.41 -2.00
C GLN A 33 4.98 -12.27 -2.39
N ALA A 34 4.13 -12.48 -3.41
CA ALA A 34 3.17 -11.46 -3.83
C ALA A 34 2.15 -11.10 -2.74
N ILE A 35 1.74 -12.08 -1.93
CA ILE A 35 0.82 -11.86 -0.80
C ILE A 35 1.53 -11.11 0.33
N GLU A 36 2.77 -11.49 0.67
CA GLU A 36 3.58 -10.81 1.68
C GLU A 36 3.83 -9.34 1.29
N ASP A 37 4.23 -9.10 0.05
CA ASP A 37 4.46 -7.75 -0.48
C ASP A 37 3.16 -6.92 -0.46
N TYR A 38 2.03 -7.53 -0.79
CA TYR A 38 0.72 -6.86 -0.73
C TYR A 38 0.37 -6.48 0.71
N VAL A 39 0.44 -7.43 1.65
CA VAL A 39 0.09 -7.20 3.05
C VAL A 39 0.97 -6.11 3.67
N ALA A 40 2.29 -6.19 3.48
CA ALA A 40 3.22 -5.19 4.03
C ALA A 40 2.92 -3.77 3.52
N ARG A 41 2.54 -3.64 2.24
CA ARG A 41 2.19 -2.34 1.64
C ARG A 41 0.88 -1.78 2.20
N GLU A 42 -0.15 -2.62 2.37
CA GLU A 42 -1.44 -2.18 2.91
C GLU A 42 -1.37 -1.91 4.42
N GLU A 43 -0.58 -2.68 5.18
CA GLU A 43 -0.45 -2.55 6.63
C GLU A 43 0.06 -1.17 7.03
N TRP A 44 1.14 -0.69 6.40
CA TRP A 44 1.65 0.65 6.66
C TRP A 44 0.61 1.73 6.31
N GLN A 45 -0.08 1.59 5.18
CA GLN A 45 -1.06 2.57 4.74
C GLN A 45 -2.24 2.66 5.70
N LEU A 46 -2.76 1.52 6.17
CA LEU A 46 -3.86 1.49 7.13
C LEU A 46 -3.42 2.10 8.47
N ALA A 47 -2.22 1.76 8.95
CA ALA A 47 -1.70 2.31 10.20
C ALA A 47 -1.57 3.84 10.16
N GLU A 48 -1.10 4.43 9.05
CA GLU A 48 -1.01 5.89 8.89
C GLU A 48 -2.39 6.55 8.82
N ILE A 49 -3.36 5.90 8.17
CA ILE A 49 -4.75 6.41 8.13
C ILE A 49 -5.35 6.43 9.53
N GLU A 50 -5.21 5.33 10.27
CA GLU A 50 -5.71 5.20 11.64
C GLU A 50 -5.05 6.24 12.56
N ALA A 51 -3.72 6.40 12.48
CA ALA A 51 -2.99 7.40 13.25
C ALA A 51 -3.46 8.83 12.92
N GLY A 52 -3.65 9.17 11.64
CA GLY A 52 -4.13 10.48 11.22
C GLY A 52 -5.56 10.77 11.66
N LEU A 53 -6.43 9.76 11.70
CA LEU A 53 -7.79 9.89 12.26
C LEU A 53 -7.73 10.15 13.77
N ASP A 54 -6.92 9.40 14.50
CA ASP A 54 -6.74 9.58 15.94
C ASP A 54 -6.17 10.98 16.29
N GLU A 55 -5.22 11.49 15.51
CA GLU A 55 -4.69 12.85 15.62
C GLU A 55 -5.78 13.90 15.38
N ALA A 56 -6.59 13.72 14.32
CA ALA A 56 -7.69 14.61 13.99
C ALA A 56 -8.76 14.64 15.08
N ASP A 57 -9.11 13.49 15.66
CA ASP A 57 -10.08 13.37 16.76
C ASP A 57 -9.56 14.04 18.05
N ARG A 58 -8.25 14.06 18.26
CA ARG A 58 -7.60 14.86 19.33
C ARG A 58 -7.45 16.35 18.99
N GLY A 59 -7.80 16.77 17.78
CA GLY A 59 -7.68 18.15 17.31
C GLY A 59 -6.24 18.57 17.01
N GLU A 60 -5.34 17.63 16.75
CA GLU A 60 -3.91 17.86 16.47
C GLU A 60 -3.66 18.37 15.04
N PHE A 61 -4.37 19.43 14.66
CA PHE A 61 -4.21 20.08 13.37
C PHE A 61 -3.08 21.10 13.38
N ALA A 62 -2.51 21.34 12.19
CA ALA A 62 -1.59 22.45 11.98
C ALA A 62 -2.24 23.79 12.35
N ARG A 63 -1.47 24.70 12.94
CA ARG A 63 -1.94 26.06 13.21
C ARG A 63 -2.08 26.82 11.90
N GLU A 64 -2.99 27.80 11.86
CA GLU A 64 -3.24 28.63 10.67
C GLU A 64 -1.97 29.22 10.06
N LYS A 65 -1.05 29.73 10.91
CA LYS A 65 0.24 30.29 10.47
C LYS A 65 1.14 29.29 9.76
N ASP A 66 1.08 28.01 10.16
CA ASP A 66 1.90 26.94 9.60
C ASP A 66 1.34 26.55 8.23
N LEU A 67 0.01 26.45 8.13
CA LEU A 67 -0.70 26.22 6.88
C LEU A 67 -0.44 27.35 5.86
N ALA A 68 -0.58 28.61 6.29
CA ALA A 68 -0.35 29.78 5.44
C ALA A 68 1.06 29.80 4.84
N ARG A 69 2.07 29.39 5.62
CA ARG A 69 3.46 29.29 5.17
C ARG A 69 3.65 28.20 4.11
N VAL A 70 2.99 27.05 4.24
CA VAL A 70 3.04 25.98 3.23
C VAL A 70 2.38 26.44 1.92
N ILE A 71 1.20 27.04 2.01
CA ILE A 71 0.47 27.57 0.85
C ILE A 71 1.32 28.59 0.10
N ALA A 72 1.87 29.59 0.80
CA ALA A 72 2.69 30.63 0.18
C ALA A 72 3.95 30.09 -0.52
N LYS A 73 4.48 28.94 -0.07
CA LYS A 73 5.68 28.33 -0.65
C LYS A 73 5.38 27.56 -1.94
N TYR A 74 4.24 26.88 -2.02
CA TYR A 74 4.00 25.87 -3.06
C TYR A 74 2.82 26.17 -3.99
N VAL A 75 1.86 26.97 -3.56
CA VAL A 75 0.71 27.35 -4.39
C VAL A 75 1.02 28.66 -5.10
N LYS A 76 1.17 28.60 -6.43
CA LYS A 76 1.26 29.82 -7.25
C LYS A 76 -0.15 30.37 -7.46
N PRO A 77 -0.40 31.67 -7.23
CA PRO A 77 -1.68 32.28 -7.56
C PRO A 77 -1.90 32.16 -9.08
N GLU A 78 -3.09 31.73 -9.49
CA GLU A 78 -3.51 31.84 -10.89
C GLU A 78 -3.51 33.32 -11.30
N ARG A 79 -2.96 33.60 -12.49
CA ARG A 79 -2.79 34.94 -13.04
C ARG A 79 -4.06 35.45 -13.68
#